data_AF-A0A180EZ67-F1
#
_entry.id   AF-A0A180EZ67-F1
#
_cell.length_a   1.000
_cell.length_b   1.000
_cell.length_c   1.000
_cell.angle_alpha   90.00
_cell.angle_beta   90.00
_cell.angle_gamma   90.00
#
_symmetry.space_group_name_H-M   'P 1'
#
loop_
_entity.id
_entity.type
_entity.pdbx_description
1 polymer ?
#
loop_
_entity_poly.entity_id
_entity_poly.type
_entity_poly.pdbx_seq_one_letter_code
_entity_poly.pdbx_strand_id
1 'polypeptide(L)' 'MDEIFDTALKLQGTLSGEHGIGMAKAKWMEKETNRATINFSKNLRRALDPKYLFNAGKKII' A
#
# COMPACT_ATOMS: atom_id res chain seq x y z
N MET A 1 7.97 14.91 -1.11
CA MET A 1 7.78 13.54 -1.64
C MET A 1 6.48 13.40 -2.44
N ASP A 2 5.39 14.09 -2.07
CA ASP A 2 4.11 13.96 -2.80
C ASP A 2 4.24 14.24 -4.29
N GLU A 3 4.91 15.34 -4.66
CA GLU A 3 5.16 15.70 -6.06
C GLU A 3 5.94 14.63 -6.83
N ILE A 4 6.95 14.02 -6.19
CA ILE A 4 7.78 12.98 -6.83
C ILE A 4 6.95 11.74 -7.15
N PHE A 5 6.18 11.23 -6.17
CA PHE A 5 5.37 10.04 -6.39
C PHE A 5 4.18 10.30 -7.31
N ASP A 6 3.54 11.47 -7.21
CA ASP A 6 2.45 11.84 -8.10
C ASP A 6 2.95 12.00 -9.55
N THR A 7 4.15 12.54 -9.74
CA THR A 7 4.77 12.64 -11.06
C THR A 7 5.16 11.26 -11.59
N ALA A 8 5.77 10.41 -10.77
CA ALA A 8 6.12 9.04 -11.14
C ALA A 8 4.88 8.26 -11.62
N LEU A 9 3.77 8.31 -10.86
CA LEU A 9 2.53 7.64 -11.23
C LEU A 9 1.89 8.24 -12.50
N LYS A 10 1.94 9.56 -12.68
CA LYS A 10 1.46 10.22 -13.93
C LYS A 10 2.24 9.75 -15.16
N LEU A 11 3.52 9.46 -14.99
CA LEU A 11 4.40 8.93 -16.04
C LEU A 11 4.33 7.39 -16.15
N GLN A 12 3.32 6.75 -15.54
CA GLN A 12 3.13 5.29 -15.50
C GLN A 12 4.29 4.52 -14.82
N GLY A 13 5.05 5.19 -13.97
CA GLY A 13 6.00 4.56 -13.04
C GLY A 13 5.30 3.93 -11.84
N THR A 14 6.09 3.34 -10.93
CA THR A 14 5.62 2.64 -9.73
C THR A 14 6.14 3.32 -8.46
N LEU A 15 5.44 3.14 -7.32
CA LEU A 15 5.92 3.63 -6.01
C LEU A 15 7.20 2.92 -5.56
N SER A 16 7.49 1.72 -6.08
CA SER A 16 8.70 0.98 -5.72
C SER A 16 9.11 -0.01 -6.81
N GLY A 17 10.41 -0.08 -7.11
CA GLY A 17 10.99 -1.20 -7.84
C GLY A 17 11.07 -2.45 -6.97
N GLU A 18 11.99 -2.47 -6.00
CA GLU A 18 12.31 -3.67 -5.19
C GLU A 18 12.15 -3.47 -3.67
N HIS A 19 12.26 -2.24 -3.18
CA HIS A 19 12.31 -1.92 -1.75
C HIS A 19 10.95 -1.99 -1.02
N GLY A 20 9.87 -2.22 -1.75
CA GLY A 20 8.50 -2.21 -1.25
C GLY A 20 7.98 -0.83 -0.80
N ILE A 21 6.81 -0.87 -0.17
CA ILE A 21 6.02 0.30 0.23
C ILE A 21 6.32 0.71 1.67
N GLY A 22 6.33 -0.25 2.58
CA GLY A 22 6.46 -0.01 4.02
C GLY A 22 5.41 0.99 4.53
N MET A 23 5.73 1.68 5.64
CA MET A 23 4.90 2.78 6.13
C MET A 23 5.16 4.08 5.36
N ALA A 24 6.38 4.26 4.85
CA ALA A 24 6.82 5.49 4.21
C ALA A 24 6.01 5.82 2.95
N LYS A 25 5.70 4.81 2.12
CA LYS A 25 4.99 4.99 0.83
C LYS A 25 3.51 4.62 0.89
N ALA A 26 3.03 4.20 2.05
CA ALA A 26 1.68 3.68 2.23
C ALA A 26 0.58 4.65 1.76
N LYS A 27 0.78 5.95 1.97
CA LYS A 27 -0.21 6.98 1.65
C LYS A 27 -0.52 7.14 0.15
N TRP A 28 0.34 6.64 -0.75
CA TRP A 28 0.12 6.72 -2.21
C TRP A 28 -0.42 5.43 -2.83
N MET A 29 -0.52 4.34 -2.06
CA MET A 29 -0.90 3.01 -2.57
C MET A 29 -2.27 2.98 -3.28
N GLU A 30 -3.23 3.78 -2.81
CA GLU A 30 -4.53 3.87 -3.47
C GLU A 30 -4.43 4.53 -4.85
N LYS A 31 -3.47 5.45 -5.05
CA LYS A 31 -3.22 6.10 -6.34
C LYS A 31 -2.57 5.13 -7.34
N GLU A 32 -1.70 4.24 -6.87
CA GLU A 32 -1.03 3.23 -7.72
C GLU A 32 -1.97 2.07 -8.06
N THR A 33 -2.77 1.63 -7.08
CA THR A 33 -3.70 0.51 -7.25
C THR A 33 -5.12 1.04 -7.43
N ASN A 34 -5.97 0.89 -6.42
CA ASN A 34 -7.28 1.51 -6.28
C ASN A 34 -7.89 1.07 -4.94
N ARG A 35 -9.03 1.66 -4.57
CA ARG A 35 -9.74 1.32 -3.34
C ARG A 35 -10.13 -0.16 -3.24
N ALA A 36 -10.51 -0.79 -4.35
CA ALA A 36 -10.96 -2.19 -4.35
C ALA A 36 -9.81 -3.14 -4.00
N THR A 37 -8.62 -2.94 -4.60
CA THR A 37 -7.41 -3.69 -4.29
C THR A 37 -7.03 -3.57 -2.82
N ILE A 38 -7.08 -2.36 -2.27
CA ILE A 38 -6.79 -2.12 -0.85
C ILE A 38 -7.77 -2.87 0.06
N ASN A 39 -9.06 -2.83 -0.25
CA ASN A 39 -10.08 -3.54 0.50
C ASN A 39 -9.92 -5.06 0.41
N PHE A 40 -9.54 -5.57 -0.76
CA PHE A 40 -9.23 -6.98 -0.95
C PHE A 40 -8.08 -7.42 -0.04
N SER A 41 -6.95 -6.70 -0.03
CA SER A 41 -5.81 -7.01 0.84
C SER A 41 -6.17 -6.94 2.34
N LYS A 42 -7.00 -5.98 2.74
CA LYS A 42 -7.53 -5.88 4.12
C LYS A 42 -8.38 -7.09 4.50
N ASN A 43 -9.27 -7.53 3.61
CA ASN A 43 -10.13 -8.69 3.84
C ASN A 43 -9.32 -9.98 3.91
N LEU A 44 -8.33 -10.14 3.02
CA LEU A 44 -7.40 -11.25 3.06
C LEU A 44 -6.63 -11.30 4.40
N ARG A 45 -6.13 -10.16 4.87
CA ARG A 45 -5.46 -10.11 6.19
C ARG A 45 -6.41 -10.47 7.32
N ARG A 46 -7.66 -10.00 7.31
CA ARG A 46 -8.65 -10.36 8.35
C ARG A 46 -8.94 -11.85 8.38
N ALA A 47 -8.99 -12.49 7.21
CA ALA A 47 -9.21 -13.93 7.11
C ALA A 47 -8.01 -14.74 7.64
N LEU A 48 -6.79 -14.29 7.37
CA LEU A 48 -5.55 -15.01 7.74
C LEU A 48 -5.03 -14.67 9.14
N ASP A 49 -5.21 -13.43 9.59
CA ASP A 49 -4.69 -12.88 10.84
C ASP A 49 -5.79 -12.08 11.58
N PRO A 50 -6.86 -12.76 12.04
CA PRO A 50 -8.00 -12.11 12.69
C PRO A 50 -7.65 -11.42 14.01
N LYS A 51 -6.53 -11.83 14.64
CA LYS A 51 -6.00 -11.23 15.87
C LYS A 51 -4.96 -10.13 15.62
N TYR A 52 -4.65 -9.84 14.36
CA TYR A 52 -3.68 -8.83 13.95
C TYR A 52 -2.28 -9.01 14.57
N LEU A 53 -1.83 -10.26 14.73
CA LEU A 53 -0.54 -10.59 15.35
C LEU A 53 0.63 -10.34 14.40
N PHE A 54 0.43 -10.46 13.09
CA PHE A 54 1.49 -10.25 12.12
C PHE A 54 1.69 -8.76 11.87
N ASN A 55 2.82 -8.24 12.35
CA ASN A 55 3.23 -6.85 12.20
C ASN A 55 2.11 -5.87 12.61
N ALA A 56 1.60 -5.97 13.83
CA ALA A 56 0.47 -5.18 14.34
C ALA A 56 0.58 -3.66 14.07
N GLY A 57 1.80 -3.10 14.08
CA GLY A 57 2.06 -1.69 13.77
C GLY A 57 2.01 -1.31 12.28
N LYS A 58 2.14 -2.28 11.38
CA LYS A 58 1.99 -2.06 9.93
C LYS A 58 0.55 -2.30 9.52
N LYS A 59 -0.22 -1.22 9.46
CA LYS A 59 -1.57 -1.26 8.89
C LYS A 59 -1.45 -1.48 7.37
N ILE A 60 -2.13 -2.50 6.86
CA ILE A 60 -2.56 -2.47 5.45
C ILE A 60 -3.49 -1.26 5.35
N ILE A 61 -3.09 -0.26 4.57
CA ILE A 61 -3.76 1.05 4.44
C ILE A 61 -5.26 0.89 4.39
#